data_AF-A0A075HSB1-F1
#
_entry.id   AF-A0A075HSB1-F1
#
_cell.length_a   1.000
_cell.length_b   1.000
_cell.length_c   1.000
_cell.angle_alpha   90.00
_cell.angle_beta   90.00
_cell.angle_gamma   90.00
#
_symmetry.space_group_name_H-M   'P 1'
#
loop_
_entity.id
_entity.type
_entity.pdbx_description
1 polymer ?
#
loop_
_entity_poly.entity_id
_entity_poly.type
_entity_poly.pdbx_seq_one_letter_code
_entity_poly.pdbx_strand_id
1 'polypeptide(L)'
;MDPLDETYWNPVNFYKNAESNTQKIKNTINDLEFTCDKVMVCGRGGTNHPDFYPRFSTSSTDIESDLYVLVDHSIESSNHVKRGGNYALSIIVHPNVVQQIENVGGKIFWFSPEYFDNDLPKIVAGKFPKENSGLATISLASFFGIKKILLSGINFSDKIYKQFLGGKEIVFSNILNNGVEIFSLDGILAEKITFEKWCKI
;
A
#
# COMPACT_ATOMS: atom_id res chain seq x y z
N MET A 1 -21.95 12.41 -2.51
CA MET A 1 -21.09 11.60 -1.62
C MET A 1 -22.01 10.95 -0.62
N ASP A 2 -21.74 9.71 -0.23
CA ASP A 2 -22.45 9.10 0.89
C ASP A 2 -22.05 9.84 2.18
N PRO A 3 -22.97 10.26 3.06
CA PRO A 3 -22.61 10.84 4.36
C PRO A 3 -21.64 9.97 5.18
N LEU A 4 -21.67 8.65 4.98
CA LEU A 4 -20.70 7.71 5.56
C LEU A 4 -19.29 7.91 4.96
N ASP A 5 -19.16 8.24 3.68
CA ASP A 5 -17.86 8.58 3.06
C ASP A 5 -17.27 9.86 3.67
N GLU A 6 -18.09 10.86 3.98
CA GLU A 6 -17.63 12.14 4.56
C GLU A 6 -17.07 11.96 5.98
N THR A 7 -17.72 11.12 6.78
CA THR A 7 -17.23 10.77 8.13
C THR A 7 -16.02 9.84 8.09
N TYR A 8 -15.98 8.92 7.12
CA TYR A 8 -14.82 8.07 6.88
C TYR A 8 -13.60 8.94 6.57
N TRP A 9 -13.67 9.89 5.63
CA TRP A 9 -12.55 10.74 5.25
C TRP A 9 -12.25 11.91 6.22
N ASN A 10 -12.70 11.83 7.48
CA ASN A 10 -12.46 12.87 8.48
C ASN A 10 -10.98 12.86 8.94
N PRO A 11 -10.19 13.92 8.66
CA PRO A 11 -8.78 13.98 9.02
C PRO A 11 -8.50 13.91 10.51
N VAL A 12 -9.46 14.29 11.37
CA VAL A 12 -9.30 14.21 12.84
C VAL A 12 -8.97 12.79 13.28
N ASN A 13 -9.55 11.78 12.61
CA ASN A 13 -9.25 10.38 12.90
C ASN A 13 -7.79 10.05 12.58
N PHE A 14 -7.21 10.65 11.54
CA PHE A 14 -5.85 10.36 11.10
C PHE A 14 -4.86 10.86 12.14
N TYR A 15 -5.06 12.08 12.65
CA TYR A 15 -4.22 12.67 13.70
C TYR A 15 -4.33 11.90 15.02
N LYS A 16 -5.56 11.54 15.43
CA LYS A 16 -5.79 10.74 16.65
C LYS A 16 -5.11 9.38 16.58
N ASN A 17 -5.21 8.72 15.43
CA ASN A 17 -4.55 7.44 15.19
C ASN A 17 -3.02 7.61 15.21
N ALA A 18 -2.50 8.64 14.54
CA ALA A 18 -1.07 8.92 14.48
C ALA A 18 -0.46 9.21 15.86
N GLU A 19 -1.13 9.99 16.70
CA GLU A 19 -0.71 10.24 18.09
C GLU A 19 -0.61 8.92 18.88
N SER A 20 -1.64 8.06 18.77
CA SER A 20 -1.66 6.76 19.43
C SER A 20 -0.56 5.82 18.94
N ASN A 21 -0.24 5.88 17.64
CA ASN A 21 0.72 4.99 17.00
C ASN A 21 2.17 5.46 17.21
N THR A 22 2.41 6.76 17.41
CA THR A 22 3.75 7.33 17.63
C THR A 22 4.52 6.60 18.74
N GLN A 23 3.83 6.28 19.83
CA GLN A 23 4.44 5.61 20.99
C GLN A 23 4.84 4.14 20.71
N LYS A 24 4.40 3.57 19.58
CA LYS A 24 4.64 2.17 19.20
C LYS A 24 5.71 2.03 18.11
N ILE A 25 6.30 3.12 17.65
CA ILE A 25 7.32 3.10 16.61
C ILE A 25 8.59 2.46 17.18
N LYS A 26 8.98 1.33 16.60
CA LYS A 26 10.21 0.59 16.92
C LYS A 26 11.10 0.41 15.70
N ASN A 27 10.49 0.11 14.55
CA ASN A 27 11.15 0.00 13.26
C ASN A 27 10.41 0.89 12.25
N THR A 28 11.13 1.37 11.26
CA THR A 28 10.61 2.13 10.13
C THR A 28 10.83 1.36 8.84
N ILE A 29 10.23 1.81 7.74
CA ILE A 29 10.51 1.20 6.43
C ILE A 29 11.99 1.33 6.01
N ASN A 30 12.80 2.19 6.65
CA ASN A 30 14.24 2.24 6.41
C ASN A 30 14.98 0.98 6.91
N ASP A 31 14.38 0.22 7.83
CA ASP A 31 14.95 -1.02 8.37
C ASP A 31 14.69 -2.23 7.47
N LEU A 32 14.07 -2.01 6.30
CA LEU A 32 13.79 -3.03 5.28
C LEU A 32 14.71 -2.83 4.08
N GLU A 33 15.22 -3.93 3.54
CA GLU A 33 16.02 -3.95 2.32
C GLU A 33 15.47 -4.96 1.31
N PHE A 34 15.41 -4.57 0.04
CA PHE A 34 15.01 -5.43 -1.08
C PHE A 34 16.06 -5.34 -2.18
N THR A 35 16.75 -6.44 -2.47
CA THR A 35 17.86 -6.48 -3.44
C THR A 35 17.43 -6.90 -4.84
N CYS A 36 16.20 -6.56 -5.26
CA CYS A 36 15.65 -6.98 -6.54
C CYS A 36 15.31 -5.79 -7.44
N ASP A 37 15.48 -5.95 -8.75
CA ASP A 37 15.22 -4.86 -9.70
C ASP A 37 13.76 -4.81 -10.16
N LYS A 38 13.01 -5.90 -9.98
CA LYS A 38 11.60 -5.99 -10.37
C LYS A 38 10.76 -6.71 -9.32
N VAL A 39 9.52 -6.25 -9.14
CA VAL A 39 8.55 -6.86 -8.21
C VAL A 39 7.16 -6.93 -8.82
N MET A 40 6.38 -7.92 -8.37
CA MET A 40 4.93 -7.90 -8.52
C MET A 40 4.30 -7.37 -7.23
N VAL A 41 3.36 -6.45 -7.38
CA VAL A 41 2.55 -5.90 -6.29
C VAL A 41 1.09 -6.32 -6.47
N CYS A 42 0.47 -6.79 -5.39
CA CYS A 42 -0.89 -7.33 -5.45
C CYS A 42 -1.90 -6.51 -4.66
N GLY A 43 -3.10 -6.34 -5.23
CA GLY A 43 -4.27 -5.72 -4.63
C GLY A 43 -5.54 -6.54 -4.84
N ARG A 44 -6.64 -6.12 -4.22
CA ARG A 44 -7.92 -6.87 -4.21
C ARG A 44 -8.84 -6.59 -5.43
N GLY A 45 -8.48 -5.67 -6.32
CA GLY A 45 -9.31 -5.30 -7.49
C GLY A 45 -9.41 -6.38 -8.57
N GLY A 46 -8.64 -7.47 -8.45
CA GLY A 46 -8.80 -8.68 -9.26
C GLY A 46 -8.78 -9.90 -8.34
N THR A 47 -9.54 -10.94 -8.69
CA THR A 47 -9.57 -12.20 -7.92
C THR A 47 -8.59 -13.24 -8.44
N ASN A 48 -8.07 -13.05 -9.66
CA ASN A 48 -7.19 -14.00 -10.33
C ASN A 48 -5.79 -13.39 -10.40
N HIS A 49 -4.94 -13.82 -9.48
CA HIS A 49 -3.52 -13.53 -9.50
C HIS A 49 -2.77 -14.70 -10.15
N PRO A 50 -1.66 -14.46 -10.88
CA PRO A 50 -0.77 -15.53 -11.30
C PRO A 50 -0.28 -16.33 -10.08
N ASP A 51 -0.01 -17.61 -10.28
CA ASP A 51 0.62 -18.46 -9.27
C ASP A 51 2.10 -18.03 -9.10
N PHE A 52 2.30 -17.08 -8.19
CA PHE A 52 3.57 -16.43 -7.92
C PHE A 52 3.58 -15.88 -6.51
N TYR A 53 4.77 -15.77 -5.92
CA TYR A 53 4.98 -15.17 -4.60
C TYR A 53 5.28 -13.67 -4.74
N PRO A 54 4.27 -12.77 -4.61
CA PRO A 54 4.52 -11.34 -4.73
C PRO A 54 5.39 -10.84 -3.59
N ARG A 55 6.28 -9.88 -3.89
CA ARG A 55 7.06 -9.22 -2.85
C ARG A 55 6.13 -8.42 -1.94
N PHE A 56 5.22 -7.64 -2.53
CA PHE A 56 4.34 -6.77 -1.78
C PHE A 56 2.86 -7.05 -2.10
N SER A 57 2.02 -6.96 -1.09
CA SER A 57 0.56 -6.98 -1.29
C SER A 57 -0.15 -6.06 -0.29
N THR A 58 -1.36 -5.62 -0.65
CA THR A 58 -2.25 -5.07 0.38
C THR A 58 -2.70 -6.20 1.30
N SER A 59 -2.85 -5.91 2.60
CA SER A 59 -3.33 -6.92 3.57
C SER A 59 -4.67 -7.56 3.16
N SER A 60 -5.53 -6.79 2.50
CA SER A 60 -6.84 -7.23 2.00
C SER A 60 -6.79 -8.20 0.81
N THR A 61 -5.63 -8.37 0.17
CA THR A 61 -5.46 -9.29 -0.97
C THR A 61 -5.44 -10.76 -0.54
N ASP A 62 -5.08 -11.04 0.73
CA ASP A 62 -5.06 -12.39 1.30
C ASP A 62 -4.06 -13.37 0.64
N ILE A 63 -2.98 -12.86 0.04
CA ILE A 63 -1.89 -13.64 -0.59
C ILE A 63 -0.63 -13.58 0.27
N GLU A 64 0.17 -14.65 0.32
CA GLU A 64 1.44 -14.65 1.06
C GLU A 64 2.45 -13.71 0.38
N SER A 65 3.16 -12.88 1.13
CA SER A 65 4.06 -11.86 0.58
C SER A 65 5.15 -11.50 1.58
N ASP A 66 6.27 -10.97 1.10
CA ASP A 66 7.34 -10.50 1.99
C ASP A 66 6.92 -9.29 2.83
N LEU A 67 6.05 -8.43 2.26
CA LEU A 67 5.57 -7.21 2.90
C LEU A 67 4.08 -6.96 2.63
N TYR A 68 3.33 -6.78 3.71
CA TYR A 68 1.93 -6.34 3.69
C TYR A 68 1.85 -4.83 3.86
N VAL A 69 1.10 -4.14 3.01
CA VAL A 69 0.97 -2.68 3.05
C VAL A 69 -0.43 -2.27 3.49
N LEU A 70 -0.51 -1.35 4.45
CA LEU A 70 -1.77 -0.75 4.90
C LEU A 70 -1.63 0.76 5.21
N VAL A 71 -2.58 1.55 4.71
CA VAL A 71 -2.69 3.00 4.99
C VAL A 71 -4.04 3.39 5.61
N ASP A 72 -5.00 2.46 5.65
CA ASP A 72 -6.38 2.72 6.03
C ASP A 72 -6.53 3.04 7.53
N HIS A 73 -7.17 4.17 7.83
CA HIS A 73 -7.42 4.70 9.18
C HIS A 73 -8.66 4.10 9.84
N SER A 74 -9.37 3.19 9.18
CA SER A 74 -10.56 2.54 9.72
C SER A 74 -10.27 1.31 10.56
N ILE A 75 -11.17 1.04 11.51
CA ILE A 75 -11.15 -0.15 12.33
C ILE A 75 -11.39 -1.42 11.51
N GLU A 76 -12.22 -1.39 10.45
CA GLU A 76 -12.56 -2.59 9.69
C GLU A 76 -11.35 -3.23 8.99
N SER A 77 -10.29 -2.45 8.75
CA SER A 77 -9.07 -2.93 8.13
C SER A 77 -8.36 -4.00 8.96
N SER A 78 -8.64 -4.10 10.27
CA SER A 78 -8.14 -5.19 11.11
C SER A 78 -8.64 -6.56 10.65
N ASN A 79 -9.83 -6.64 10.04
CA ASN A 79 -10.40 -7.89 9.52
C ASN A 79 -9.59 -8.47 8.34
N HIS A 80 -8.72 -7.66 7.75
CA HIS A 80 -7.83 -8.06 6.66
C HIS A 80 -6.44 -8.48 7.14
N VAL A 81 -6.18 -8.42 8.45
CA VAL A 81 -4.92 -8.90 9.06
C VAL A 81 -5.13 -10.31 9.60
N LYS A 82 -4.71 -11.30 8.81
CA LYS A 82 -5.01 -12.72 9.04
C LYS A 82 -3.80 -13.61 9.32
N ARG A 83 -2.57 -13.11 9.16
CA ARG A 83 -1.35 -13.92 9.20
C ARG A 83 -0.16 -13.09 9.70
N GLY A 84 0.86 -13.76 10.21
CA GLY A 84 2.13 -13.10 10.53
C GLY A 84 2.88 -12.65 9.28
N GLY A 85 4.00 -11.95 9.47
CA GLY A 85 4.84 -11.41 8.39
C GLY A 85 5.26 -9.97 8.66
N ASN A 86 5.86 -9.32 7.67
CA ASN A 86 6.25 -7.91 7.79
C ASN A 86 5.14 -7.01 7.26
N TYR A 87 4.86 -5.93 7.98
CA TYR A 87 3.82 -4.96 7.66
C TYR A 87 4.44 -3.57 7.52
N ALA A 88 4.36 -2.99 6.33
CA ALA A 88 4.59 -1.56 6.13
C ALA A 88 3.30 -0.80 6.44
N LEU A 89 3.34 0.02 7.48
CA LEU A 89 2.15 0.62 8.07
C LEU A 89 2.26 2.14 8.10
N SER A 90 1.27 2.82 7.52
CA SER A 90 1.16 4.27 7.68
C SER A 90 0.86 4.60 9.14
N ILE A 91 1.43 5.68 9.65
CA ILE A 91 1.18 6.14 11.02
C ILE A 91 -0.30 6.44 11.29
N ILE A 92 -1.11 6.71 10.25
CA ILE A 92 -2.52 7.08 10.38
C ILE A 92 -3.48 5.89 10.59
N VAL A 93 -2.98 4.64 10.51
CA VAL A 93 -3.85 3.47 10.59
C VAL A 93 -4.53 3.34 11.94
N HIS A 94 -5.69 2.71 11.99
CA HIS A 94 -6.39 2.52 13.25
C HIS A 94 -5.56 1.68 14.26
N PRO A 95 -5.43 2.07 15.54
CA PRO A 95 -4.63 1.33 16.53
C PRO A 95 -5.01 -0.15 16.73
N ASN A 96 -6.26 -0.53 16.46
CA ASN A 96 -6.69 -1.94 16.49
C ASN A 96 -6.05 -2.80 15.38
N VAL A 97 -5.70 -2.20 14.24
CA VAL A 97 -4.91 -2.88 13.20
C VAL A 97 -3.56 -3.27 13.78
N VAL A 98 -2.92 -2.35 14.50
CA VAL A 98 -1.61 -2.57 15.14
C VAL A 98 -1.69 -3.74 16.11
N GLN A 99 -2.69 -3.74 17.00
CA GLN A 99 -2.93 -4.84 17.93
C GLN A 99 -3.16 -6.16 17.19
N GLN A 100 -3.95 -6.15 16.12
CA GLN A 100 -4.23 -7.36 15.35
C GLN A 100 -2.98 -7.90 14.67
N ILE A 101 -2.11 -7.04 14.14
CA ILE A 101 -0.82 -7.44 13.56
C ILE A 101 0.06 -8.10 14.62
N GLU A 102 0.16 -7.50 15.80
CA GLU A 102 0.91 -8.06 16.93
C GLU A 102 0.36 -9.43 17.36
N ASN A 103 -0.98 -9.58 17.42
CA ASN A 103 -1.66 -10.83 17.80
C ASN A 103 -1.38 -11.98 16.85
N VAL A 104 -1.26 -11.71 15.54
CA VAL A 104 -0.92 -12.73 14.54
C VAL A 104 0.59 -12.94 14.38
N GLY A 105 1.42 -12.31 15.23
CA GLY A 105 2.88 -12.43 15.21
C GLY A 105 3.56 -11.64 14.10
N GLY A 106 2.90 -10.61 13.57
CA GLY A 106 3.46 -9.73 12.56
C GLY A 106 4.45 -8.71 13.12
N LYS A 107 5.36 -8.24 12.28
CA LYS A 107 6.31 -7.16 12.56
C LYS A 107 5.90 -5.90 11.82
N ILE A 108 5.95 -4.76 12.50
CA ILE A 108 5.51 -3.48 11.94
C ILE A 108 6.73 -2.61 11.62
N PHE A 109 6.71 -2.02 10.43
CA PHE A 109 7.66 -1.07 9.89
C PHE A 109 6.90 0.19 9.49
N TRP A 110 7.14 1.28 10.23
CA TRP A 110 6.34 2.49 10.11
C TRP A 110 6.81 3.40 8.98
N PHE A 111 5.84 4.07 8.35
CA PHE A 111 6.05 5.21 7.47
C PHE A 111 4.96 6.26 7.72
N SER A 112 5.13 7.45 7.17
CA SER A 112 4.16 8.53 7.29
C SER A 112 3.68 9.01 5.91
N PRO A 113 2.41 9.44 5.79
CA PRO A 113 2.00 10.26 4.66
C PRO A 113 2.80 11.56 4.61
N GLU A 114 2.95 12.15 3.43
CA GLU A 114 3.77 13.35 3.21
C GLU A 114 3.30 14.60 3.96
N TYR A 115 1.99 14.73 4.18
CA TYR A 115 1.40 15.93 4.81
C TYR A 115 1.49 15.92 6.35
N PHE A 116 1.92 14.82 6.96
CA PHE A 116 2.16 14.78 8.40
C PHE A 116 3.56 15.31 8.70
N ASP A 117 3.65 16.25 9.64
CA ASP A 117 4.92 16.77 10.13
C ASP A 117 5.49 15.82 11.22
N ASN A 118 6.47 15.00 10.84
CA ASN A 118 7.19 14.06 11.71
C ASN A 118 8.46 13.54 10.99
N ASP A 119 9.32 12.82 11.71
CA ASP A 119 10.60 12.31 11.19
C ASP A 119 10.50 10.93 10.51
N LEU A 120 9.31 10.35 10.38
CA LEU A 120 9.17 9.05 9.70
C LEU A 120 9.43 9.17 8.20
N PRO A 121 9.93 8.09 7.55
CA PRO A 121 10.02 8.02 6.11
C PRO A 121 8.68 8.35 5.45
N LYS A 122 8.72 9.22 4.44
CA LYS A 122 7.50 9.75 3.79
C LYS A 122 7.14 8.92 2.57
N ILE A 123 5.88 8.54 2.46
CA ILE A 123 5.33 7.82 1.32
C ILE A 123 4.11 8.53 0.78
N VAL A 124 4.12 8.77 -0.53
CA VAL A 124 2.96 9.28 -1.28
C VAL A 124 1.97 8.14 -1.46
N ALA A 125 0.90 8.10 -0.68
CA ALA A 125 -0.09 7.03 -0.74
C ALA A 125 -1.37 7.38 -1.53
N GLY A 126 -1.38 8.54 -2.19
CA GLY A 126 -2.55 9.08 -2.89
C GLY A 126 -2.69 10.58 -2.65
N LYS A 127 -3.92 11.09 -2.74
CA LYS A 127 -4.21 12.50 -2.52
C LYS A 127 -5.00 12.64 -1.23
N PHE A 128 -4.49 13.41 -0.27
CA PHE A 128 -5.21 13.68 0.98
C PHE A 128 -6.65 14.20 0.71
N PRO A 129 -7.66 13.73 1.46
CA PRO A 129 -7.60 12.73 2.53
C PRO A 129 -7.81 11.28 2.04
N LYS A 130 -7.68 11.02 0.73
CA LYS A 130 -8.02 9.76 0.06
C LYS A 130 -6.77 8.98 -0.35
N GLU A 131 -6.07 8.46 0.64
CA GLU A 131 -4.96 7.54 0.46
C GLU A 131 -5.45 6.11 0.22
N ASN A 132 -4.62 5.30 -0.43
CA ASN A 132 -4.97 3.92 -0.76
C ASN A 132 -3.77 2.99 -0.57
N SER A 133 -4.00 1.85 0.09
CA SER A 133 -2.93 0.86 0.30
C SER A 133 -2.31 0.35 -1.00
N GLY A 134 -3.08 0.18 -2.08
CA GLY A 134 -2.55 -0.24 -3.38
C GLY A 134 -1.64 0.81 -4.01
N LEU A 135 -1.98 2.09 -3.89
CA LEU A 135 -1.09 3.19 -4.30
C LEU A 135 0.19 3.23 -3.45
N ALA A 136 0.06 3.08 -2.13
CA ALA A 136 1.21 3.04 -1.23
C ALA A 136 2.13 1.86 -1.54
N THR A 137 1.60 0.69 -1.92
CA THR A 137 2.42 -0.46 -2.32
C THR A 137 3.31 -0.13 -3.52
N ILE A 138 2.80 0.63 -4.50
CA ILE A 138 3.57 1.07 -5.66
C ILE A 138 4.65 2.08 -5.24
N SER A 139 4.29 3.06 -4.40
CA SER A 139 5.23 4.04 -3.86
C SER A 139 6.35 3.42 -3.03
N LEU A 140 6.02 2.44 -2.19
CA LEU A 140 7.01 1.68 -1.43
C LEU A 140 7.97 0.91 -2.34
N ALA A 141 7.48 0.32 -3.43
CA ALA A 141 8.37 -0.33 -4.39
C ALA A 141 9.40 0.65 -4.97
N SER A 142 8.98 1.85 -5.38
CA SER A 142 9.94 2.85 -5.84
C SER A 142 10.87 3.34 -4.72
N PHE A 143 10.35 3.49 -3.49
CA PHE A 143 11.14 3.87 -2.31
C PHE A 143 12.28 2.87 -2.06
N PHE A 144 12.01 1.56 -2.19
CA PHE A 144 13.02 0.50 -2.06
C PHE A 144 13.93 0.36 -3.29
N GLY A 145 13.88 1.30 -4.25
CA GLY A 145 14.77 1.32 -5.41
C GLY A 145 14.39 0.35 -6.53
N ILE A 146 13.22 -0.30 -6.45
CA ILE A 146 12.73 -1.22 -7.50
C ILE A 146 12.56 -0.46 -8.82
N LYS A 147 13.00 -1.06 -9.94
CA LYS A 147 13.00 -0.45 -11.28
C LYS A 147 11.83 -0.86 -12.15
N LYS A 148 11.27 -2.05 -11.94
CA LYS A 148 10.08 -2.51 -12.67
C LYS A 148 9.01 -3.02 -11.71
N ILE A 149 7.78 -2.57 -11.90
CA ILE A 149 6.64 -2.96 -11.06
C ILE A 149 5.56 -3.57 -11.93
N LEU A 150 5.13 -4.79 -11.60
CA LEU A 150 3.94 -5.42 -12.17
C LEU A 150 2.75 -5.29 -11.21
N LEU A 151 1.66 -4.69 -11.67
CA LEU A 151 0.40 -4.59 -10.94
C LEU A 151 -0.47 -5.82 -11.21
N SER A 152 -0.89 -6.48 -10.14
CA SER A 152 -1.85 -7.59 -10.16
C SER A 152 -3.02 -7.27 -9.24
N GLY A 153 -4.23 -7.06 -9.79
CA GLY A 153 -5.40 -6.71 -9.00
C GLY A 153 -5.37 -5.29 -8.39
N ILE A 154 -4.54 -4.38 -8.91
CA ILE A 154 -4.60 -2.94 -8.58
C ILE A 154 -5.10 -2.22 -9.83
N ASN A 155 -6.38 -1.84 -9.86
CA ASN A 155 -7.00 -1.29 -11.07
C ASN A 155 -7.94 -0.09 -10.87
N PHE A 156 -8.51 0.07 -9.68
CA PHE A 156 -9.48 1.13 -9.33
C PHE A 156 -10.69 1.23 -10.29
N SER A 157 -11.01 0.15 -11.00
CA SER A 157 -12.14 0.13 -11.95
C SER A 157 -13.49 0.10 -11.25
N ASP A 158 -13.57 -0.51 -10.07
CA ASP A 158 -14.79 -0.52 -9.25
C ASP A 158 -15.16 0.88 -8.78
N LYS A 159 -16.47 1.15 -8.76
CA LYS A 159 -17.02 2.45 -8.38
C LYS A 159 -16.52 2.94 -7.02
N ILE A 160 -16.35 2.03 -6.06
CA ILE A 160 -15.84 2.34 -4.72
C ILE A 160 -14.38 2.79 -4.72
N TYR A 161 -13.59 2.35 -5.70
CA TYR A 161 -12.17 2.68 -5.79
C TYR A 161 -11.87 3.85 -6.72
N LYS A 162 -12.83 4.27 -7.57
CA LYS A 162 -12.68 5.45 -8.44
C LYS A 162 -12.29 6.72 -7.70
N GLN A 163 -12.65 6.83 -6.43
CA GLN A 163 -12.28 7.98 -5.59
C GLN A 163 -10.77 8.13 -5.39
N PHE A 164 -9.97 7.09 -5.66
CA PHE A 164 -8.51 7.10 -5.55
C PHE A 164 -7.79 7.51 -6.85
N LEU A 165 -8.52 7.70 -7.95
CA LEU A 165 -7.92 8.04 -9.26
C LEU A 165 -7.16 9.37 -9.21
N GLY A 166 -7.63 10.36 -8.46
CA GLY A 166 -6.89 11.63 -8.29
C GLY A 166 -5.56 11.47 -7.55
N GLY A 167 -5.43 10.46 -6.68
CA GLY A 167 -4.17 10.11 -6.04
C GLY A 167 -3.23 9.29 -6.92
N LYS A 168 -3.80 8.48 -7.84
CA LYS A 168 -3.02 7.69 -8.81
C LYS A 168 -2.12 8.58 -9.66
N GLU A 169 -2.61 9.70 -10.17
CA GLU A 169 -1.80 10.59 -11.01
C GLU A 169 -0.54 11.09 -10.28
N ILE A 170 -0.70 11.55 -9.04
CA ILE A 170 0.40 12.04 -8.19
C ILE A 170 1.45 10.93 -7.99
N VAL A 171 0.99 9.74 -7.60
CA VAL A 171 1.88 8.59 -7.37
C VAL A 171 2.60 8.23 -8.67
N PHE A 172 1.88 8.00 -9.76
CA PHE A 172 2.47 7.54 -11.02
C PHE A 172 3.48 8.56 -11.59
N SER A 173 3.21 9.86 -11.47
CA SER A 173 4.18 10.90 -11.86
C SER A 173 5.48 10.80 -11.05
N ASN A 174 5.40 10.58 -9.74
CA ASN A 174 6.59 10.42 -8.90
C ASN A 174 7.38 9.15 -9.26
N ILE A 175 6.68 8.04 -9.51
CA ILE A 175 7.30 6.77 -9.92
C ILE A 175 8.04 6.91 -11.25
N LEU A 176 7.40 7.54 -12.24
CA LEU A 176 7.99 7.77 -13.56
C LEU A 176 9.21 8.70 -13.51
N ASN A 177 9.16 9.75 -12.68
CA ASN A 177 10.31 10.64 -12.47
C ASN A 177 11.52 9.92 -11.84
N ASN A 178 11.29 8.84 -11.10
CA ASN A 178 12.33 7.97 -10.55
C ASN A 178 12.86 6.92 -11.55
N GLY A 179 12.40 6.97 -12.81
CA GLY A 179 12.81 6.04 -13.86
C GLY A 179 12.27 4.61 -13.67
N VAL A 180 11.16 4.45 -12.95
CA VAL A 180 10.56 3.15 -12.67
C VAL A 180 9.48 2.84 -13.71
N GLU A 181 9.56 1.66 -14.31
CA GLU A 181 8.57 1.16 -15.26
C GLU A 181 7.43 0.46 -14.54
N ILE A 182 6.19 0.75 -14.94
CA ILE A 182 4.99 0.14 -14.37
C ILE A 182 4.24 -0.61 -15.48
N PHE A 183 3.92 -1.86 -15.22
CA PHE A 183 3.10 -2.72 -16.07
C PHE A 183 1.87 -3.20 -15.29
N SER A 184 0.79 -3.58 -15.96
CA SER A 184 -0.34 -4.27 -15.32
C SER A 184 -0.81 -5.48 -16.13
N LEU A 185 -1.35 -6.48 -15.43
CA LEU A 185 -1.88 -7.68 -16.09
C LEU A 185 -3.19 -7.39 -16.86
N ASP A 186 -3.98 -6.45 -16.37
CA ASP A 186 -5.27 -6.08 -16.96
C ASP A 186 -5.19 -4.99 -18.03
N GLY A 187 -4.13 -4.18 -18.03
CA GLY A 187 -3.98 -2.98 -18.86
C GLY A 187 -4.80 -1.77 -18.42
N ILE A 188 -5.33 -1.74 -17.20
CA ILE A 188 -6.23 -0.66 -16.74
C ILE A 188 -5.45 0.56 -16.27
N LEU A 189 -4.44 0.37 -15.43
CA LEU A 189 -3.68 1.50 -14.84
C LEU A 189 -2.34 1.76 -15.49
N ALA A 190 -1.77 0.78 -16.20
CA ALA A 190 -0.42 0.82 -16.75
C ALA A 190 -0.34 -0.01 -18.04
N GLU A 191 0.85 -0.04 -18.68
CA GLU A 191 1.07 -0.81 -19.89
C GLU A 191 0.75 -2.30 -19.64
N LYS A 192 -0.06 -2.88 -20.53
CA LYS A 192 -0.46 -4.28 -20.40
C LYS A 192 0.68 -5.23 -20.74
N ILE A 193 0.98 -6.16 -19.84
CA ILE A 193 1.92 -7.26 -20.08
C ILE A 193 1.31 -8.60 -19.64
N THR A 194 1.66 -9.70 -20.32
CA THR A 194 1.32 -11.04 -19.82
C THR A 194 2.32 -11.48 -18.75
N PHE A 195 1.89 -12.37 -17.86
CA PHE A 195 2.77 -12.86 -16.80
C PHE A 195 3.99 -13.60 -17.37
N GLU A 196 3.83 -14.37 -18.45
CA GLU A 196 4.94 -15.09 -19.10
C GLU A 196 5.97 -14.13 -19.70
N LYS A 197 5.53 -12.98 -20.23
CA LYS A 197 6.43 -11.94 -20.73
C LYS A 197 7.12 -11.24 -19.57
N TRP A 198 6.40 -10.90 -18.51
CA TRP A 198 6.96 -10.32 -17.30
C TRP A 198 8.06 -11.18 -16.66
N CYS A 199 7.88 -12.51 -16.65
CA CYS A 199 8.92 -13.41 -16.14
C CYS A 199 10.23 -13.33 -16.93
N LYS A 200 10.20 -12.90 -18.20
CA LYS A 200 11.36 -12.87 -19.11
C LYS A 200 12.13 -11.53 -19.14
N ILE A 201 11.62 -10.47 -18.52
CA ILE A 201 12.25 -9.12 -18.51
C ILE A 201 13.16 -8.85 -17.30
#